data_AF-A0A2V4VHB1-F1
#
_entry.id   AF-A0A2V4VHB1-F1
#
_cell.length_a   1.000
_cell.length_b   1.000
_cell.length_c   1.000
_cell.angle_alpha   90.00
_cell.angle_beta   90.00
_cell.angle_gamma   90.00
#
_symmetry.space_group_name_H-M   'P 1'
#
loop_
_entity.id
_entity.type
_entity.pdbx_description
1 polymer ?
#
loop_
_entity_poly.entity_id
_entity_poly.type
_entity_poly.pdbx_seq_one_letter_code
_entity_poly.pdbx_strand_id
1 'polypeptide(L)'
;MDKELLEQINTWHAEENYALIVQRLEKLPESEQDYETIGQLARAYNNVQNYRKAIRLLYDIKDQGQADPLWQYRLGYAYYHIAEYKLAQAAFEEADRLDPHDESTLEFLDWIRPKAAKMDRDRLRWQTEQTEWEQNGTLNQLQAASGTYDPATFWQQSDYARDNHVSAPFDAELQQSIEQELGYILPASYIQLMNTQNGGVPTRTMFPTQESTSWAEDHIAITSILGIGRDKMYSLGGEFGSRFMIEDWGYPDLGVVICDCPSAGHDVVMLDYRFCGPQGEPCVVHVDQESDYEITYLAPNFEVFIRGLLDEEDYEFMDEEQAITAVFAENQSTTAFSKEAIAPFKFIDGGSGSYSVILNAGSYLQDVFDTRADEGFEGGGYDWASLAAVFLEEKMPHLTSVIRFDPEADMFCVYTNDKEALITFILGFKQACEQHDLIMDLFSRAELD
;
A
#
# COMPACT_ATOMS: atom_id res chain seq x y z
N MET A 1 33.45 -6.84 -27.79
CA MET A 1 33.20 -5.57 -28.52
C MET A 1 34.46 -5.05 -29.22
N ASP A 2 34.30 -4.49 -30.42
CA ASP A 2 35.37 -3.80 -31.16
C ASP A 2 35.84 -2.51 -30.44
N LYS A 3 37.14 -2.18 -30.52
CA LYS A 3 37.72 -1.05 -29.78
C LYS A 3 37.29 0.30 -30.33
N GLU A 4 37.19 0.44 -31.65
CA GLU A 4 36.75 1.69 -32.28
C GLU A 4 35.27 1.95 -31.94
N LEU A 5 34.45 0.89 -31.92
CA LEU A 5 33.06 0.98 -31.46
C LEU A 5 32.96 1.43 -29.99
N LEU A 6 33.77 0.87 -29.08
CA LEU A 6 33.78 1.28 -27.67
C LEU A 6 34.19 2.75 -27.50
N GLU A 7 35.21 3.20 -28.23
CA GLU A 7 35.66 4.60 -28.18
C GLU A 7 34.55 5.54 -28.66
N GLN A 8 33.88 5.20 -29.76
CA GLN A 8 32.76 5.98 -30.28
C GLN A 8 31.57 6.04 -29.30
N ILE A 9 31.24 4.92 -28.63
CA ILE A 9 30.20 4.88 -27.60
C ILE A 9 30.55 5.79 -26.43
N ASN A 10 31.81 5.79 -26.00
CA ASN A 10 32.27 6.64 -24.91
C ASN A 10 32.25 8.12 -25.29
N THR A 11 32.59 8.46 -26.55
CA THR A 11 32.42 9.83 -27.07
C THR A 11 30.96 10.26 -27.02
N TRP A 12 30.04 9.46 -27.56
CA TRP A 12 28.61 9.79 -27.51
C TRP A 12 28.08 9.88 -26.09
N HIS A 13 28.55 9.03 -25.18
CA HIS A 13 28.14 9.07 -23.78
C HIS A 13 28.59 10.36 -23.09
N ALA A 14 29.83 10.80 -23.33
CA ALA A 14 30.37 12.06 -22.80
C ALA A 14 29.69 13.31 -23.41
N GLU A 15 29.12 13.18 -24.60
CA GLU A 15 28.32 14.22 -25.27
C GLU A 15 26.82 14.10 -24.96
N GLU A 16 26.41 13.21 -24.05
CA GLU A 16 25.01 12.92 -23.69
C GLU A 16 24.13 12.46 -24.87
N ASN A 17 24.77 11.99 -25.95
CA ASN A 17 24.13 11.47 -27.16
C ASN A 17 23.67 10.01 -26.99
N TYR A 18 22.95 9.71 -25.92
CA TYR A 18 22.56 8.34 -25.54
C TYR A 18 21.66 7.66 -26.58
N ALA A 19 20.79 8.42 -27.25
CA ALA A 19 19.93 7.92 -28.32
C ALA A 19 20.74 7.38 -29.52
N LEU A 20 21.90 7.95 -29.83
CA LEU A 20 22.79 7.43 -30.88
C LEU A 20 23.42 6.10 -30.47
N ILE A 21 23.78 5.94 -29.19
CA ILE A 21 24.29 4.68 -28.64
C ILE A 21 23.23 3.58 -28.79
N VAL A 22 21.99 3.86 -28.37
CA VAL A 22 20.85 2.93 -28.52
C VAL A 22 20.68 2.56 -30.00
N GLN A 23 20.54 3.55 -30.88
CA GLN A 23 20.33 3.31 -32.30
C GLN A 23 21.46 2.48 -32.94
N ARG A 24 22.71 2.70 -32.54
CA ARG A 24 23.86 1.99 -33.09
C ARG A 24 23.93 0.54 -32.61
N LEU A 25 23.68 0.31 -31.32
CA LEU A 25 23.82 -1.00 -30.69
C LEU A 25 22.64 -1.93 -31.01
N GLU A 26 21.41 -1.41 -31.12
CA GLU A 26 20.26 -2.23 -31.55
C GLU A 26 20.38 -2.79 -32.97
N LYS A 27 21.15 -2.13 -33.83
CA LYS A 27 21.39 -2.55 -35.21
C LYS A 27 22.53 -3.58 -35.34
N LEU A 28 23.19 -3.95 -34.24
CA LEU A 28 24.22 -4.97 -34.28
C LEU A 28 23.62 -6.33 -34.63
N PRO A 29 24.26 -7.12 -35.51
CA PRO A 29 23.84 -8.49 -35.75
C PRO A 29 23.99 -9.31 -34.47
N GLU A 30 23.15 -10.33 -34.30
CA GLU A 30 23.14 -11.21 -33.12
C GLU A 30 24.52 -11.81 -32.81
N SER A 31 25.33 -12.10 -33.84
CA SER A 31 26.70 -12.59 -33.69
C SER A 31 27.67 -11.61 -33.02
N GLU A 32 27.33 -10.32 -32.98
CA GLU A 32 28.12 -9.26 -32.35
C GLU A 32 27.52 -8.82 -31.00
N GLN A 33 26.37 -9.38 -30.58
CA GLN A 33 25.76 -9.13 -29.29
C GLN A 33 26.44 -9.98 -28.22
N ASP A 34 27.43 -9.39 -27.55
CA ASP A 34 28.14 -9.95 -26.41
C ASP A 34 27.82 -9.21 -25.10
N TYR A 35 28.32 -9.75 -23.98
CA TYR A 35 28.19 -9.16 -22.64
C TYR A 35 28.44 -7.64 -22.61
N GLU A 36 29.53 -7.20 -23.24
CA GLU A 36 29.94 -5.80 -23.23
C GLU A 36 28.96 -4.94 -24.04
N THR A 37 28.61 -5.34 -25.25
CA THR A 37 27.64 -4.59 -26.09
C THR A 37 26.26 -4.49 -25.45
N ILE A 38 25.77 -5.58 -24.85
CA ILE A 38 24.48 -5.59 -24.14
C ILE A 38 24.55 -4.71 -22.88
N GLY A 39 25.66 -4.78 -22.13
CA GLY A 39 25.89 -3.92 -20.97
C GLY A 39 25.92 -2.44 -21.34
N GLN A 40 26.56 -2.07 -22.45
CA GLN A 40 26.57 -0.69 -22.96
C GLN A 40 25.19 -0.23 -23.44
N LEU A 41 24.43 -1.13 -24.08
CA LEU A 41 23.06 -0.84 -24.50
C LEU A 41 22.13 -0.63 -23.30
N ALA A 42 22.25 -1.46 -22.26
CA ALA A 42 21.51 -1.28 -21.00
C ALA A 42 21.87 0.05 -20.32
N ARG A 43 23.17 0.42 -20.28
CA ARG A 43 23.60 1.74 -19.80
C ARG A 43 22.96 2.87 -20.59
N ALA A 44 22.94 2.77 -21.92
CA ALA A 44 22.29 3.79 -22.76
C ALA A 44 20.79 3.88 -22.48
N TYR A 45 20.12 2.74 -22.28
CA TYR A 45 18.70 2.70 -21.91
C TYR A 45 18.38 3.34 -20.56
N ASN A 46 19.23 3.13 -19.55
CA ASN A 46 19.10 3.86 -18.29
C ASN A 46 19.16 5.38 -18.49
N ASN A 47 20.06 5.87 -19.36
CA ASN A 47 20.23 7.30 -19.60
C ASN A 47 19.12 7.92 -20.46
N VAL A 48 18.48 7.13 -21.34
CA VAL A 48 17.25 7.56 -22.04
C VAL A 48 15.98 7.22 -21.25
N GLN A 49 16.12 6.91 -19.96
CA GLN A 49 15.03 6.66 -19.01
C GLN A 49 14.10 5.49 -19.38
N ASN A 50 14.56 4.57 -20.22
CA ASN A 50 13.83 3.33 -20.52
C ASN A 50 14.33 2.19 -19.61
N TYR A 51 14.08 2.36 -18.32
CA TYR A 51 14.59 1.50 -17.26
C TYR A 51 14.12 0.04 -17.40
N ARG A 52 12.87 -0.20 -17.82
CA ARG A 52 12.37 -1.56 -18.03
C ARG A 52 13.14 -2.32 -19.11
N LYS A 53 13.52 -1.65 -20.21
CA LYS A 53 14.32 -2.28 -21.26
C LYS A 53 15.75 -2.50 -20.81
N ALA A 54 16.33 -1.59 -20.03
CA ALA A 54 17.63 -1.79 -19.41
C ALA A 54 17.63 -3.02 -18.47
N ILE A 55 16.62 -3.16 -17.60
CA ILE A 55 16.48 -4.32 -16.69
C ILE A 55 16.40 -5.62 -17.49
N ARG A 56 15.56 -5.69 -18.54
CA ARG A 56 15.44 -6.89 -19.39
C ARG A 56 16.79 -7.29 -19.98
N LEU A 57 17.50 -6.34 -20.58
CA LEU A 57 18.83 -6.59 -21.16
C LEU A 57 19.85 -7.04 -20.12
N LEU A 58 19.86 -6.44 -18.93
CA LEU A 58 20.76 -6.85 -17.84
C LEU A 58 20.45 -8.27 -17.36
N TYR A 59 19.17 -8.64 -17.27
CA TYR A 59 18.75 -9.99 -16.91
C TYR A 59 19.16 -11.04 -17.94
N ASP A 60 19.10 -10.72 -19.24
CA ASP A 60 19.50 -11.63 -20.32
C ASP A 60 20.98 -12.03 -20.22
N ILE A 61 21.82 -11.18 -19.61
CA ILE A 61 23.25 -11.42 -19.38
C ILE A 61 23.60 -11.68 -17.91
N LYS A 62 22.61 -11.96 -17.05
CA LYS A 62 22.80 -12.12 -15.60
C LYS A 62 23.88 -13.14 -15.23
N ASP A 63 23.94 -14.28 -15.93
CA ASP A 63 24.89 -15.35 -15.65
C ASP A 63 26.35 -14.89 -15.78
N GLN A 64 26.60 -13.90 -16.64
CA GLN A 64 27.91 -13.28 -16.86
C GLN A 64 28.12 -12.08 -15.93
N GLY A 65 27.05 -11.32 -15.64
CA GLY A 65 27.12 -10.01 -14.97
C GLY A 65 26.97 -10.02 -13.45
N GLN A 66 26.41 -11.05 -12.81
CA GLN A 66 26.12 -11.01 -11.37
C GLN A 66 27.34 -10.79 -10.45
N ALA A 67 28.55 -11.06 -10.95
CA ALA A 67 29.82 -10.83 -10.24
C ALA A 67 30.57 -9.57 -10.71
N ASP A 68 29.94 -8.74 -11.56
CA ASP A 68 30.46 -7.47 -12.06
C ASP A 68 29.79 -6.31 -11.30
N PRO A 69 30.55 -5.46 -10.57
CA PRO A 69 29.99 -4.34 -9.84
C PRO A 69 29.29 -3.31 -10.75
N LEU A 70 29.74 -3.12 -11.99
CA LEU A 70 29.09 -2.19 -12.93
C LEU A 70 27.75 -2.72 -13.43
N TRP A 71 27.62 -4.03 -13.59
CA TRP A 71 26.33 -4.65 -13.92
C TRP A 71 25.34 -4.48 -12.76
N GLN A 72 25.79 -4.73 -11.53
CA GLN A 72 24.98 -4.54 -10.32
C GLN A 72 24.55 -3.08 -10.15
N TYR A 73 25.48 -2.13 -10.34
CA TYR A 73 25.19 -0.70 -10.32
C TYR A 73 24.13 -0.31 -11.35
N ARG A 74 24.29 -0.75 -12.62
CA ARG A 74 23.33 -0.44 -13.69
C ARG A 74 21.96 -1.03 -13.42
N LEU A 75 21.90 -2.22 -12.81
CA LEU A 75 20.64 -2.85 -12.42
C LEU A 75 19.99 -2.12 -11.25
N GLY A 76 20.77 -1.78 -10.22
CA GLY A 76 20.31 -0.99 -9.07
C GLY A 76 19.78 0.37 -9.48
N TYR A 77 20.50 1.07 -10.36
CA TYR A 77 20.08 2.35 -10.93
C TYR A 77 18.73 2.23 -11.64
N ALA A 78 18.58 1.22 -12.49
CA ALA A 78 17.32 1.00 -13.20
C ALA A 78 16.15 0.70 -12.24
N TYR A 79 16.40 -0.13 -11.22
CA TYR A 79 15.40 -0.43 -10.19
C TYR A 79 15.02 0.78 -9.34
N TYR A 80 15.97 1.63 -8.99
CA TYR A 80 15.71 2.86 -8.23
C TYR A 80 14.73 3.77 -8.96
N HIS A 81 14.93 3.99 -10.26
CA HIS A 81 14.10 4.89 -11.05
C HIS A 81 12.71 4.33 -11.42
N ILE A 82 12.51 3.01 -11.31
CA ILE A 82 11.15 2.42 -11.34
C ILE A 82 10.58 2.20 -9.94
N ALA A 83 11.20 2.81 -8.92
CA ALA A 83 10.83 2.73 -7.51
C ALA A 83 10.76 1.30 -6.94
N GLU A 84 11.48 0.34 -7.52
CA GLU A 84 11.65 -1.00 -6.95
C GLU A 84 12.76 -0.99 -5.90
N TYR A 85 12.55 -0.21 -4.83
CA TYR A 85 13.62 0.17 -3.89
C TYR A 85 14.27 -1.02 -3.18
N LYS A 86 13.54 -2.12 -2.93
CA LYS A 86 14.13 -3.35 -2.37
C LYS A 86 15.06 -4.06 -3.33
N LEU A 87 14.71 -4.10 -4.61
CA LEU A 87 15.55 -4.67 -5.65
C LEU A 87 16.76 -3.76 -5.93
N ALA A 88 16.54 -2.45 -5.92
CA ALA A 88 17.60 -1.45 -6.02
C ALA A 88 18.61 -1.59 -4.87
N GLN A 89 18.12 -1.65 -3.62
CA GLN A 89 18.93 -1.83 -2.43
C GLN A 89 19.80 -3.09 -2.55
N ALA A 90 19.21 -4.23 -2.88
CA ALA A 90 19.94 -5.49 -3.00
C ALA A 90 21.02 -5.44 -4.09
N ALA A 91 20.75 -4.80 -5.23
CA ALA A 91 21.71 -4.66 -6.31
C ALA A 91 22.88 -3.72 -5.91
N PHE A 92 22.60 -2.57 -5.28
CA PHE A 92 23.66 -1.66 -4.83
C PHE A 92 24.46 -2.21 -3.64
N GLU A 93 23.84 -2.96 -2.72
CA GLU A 93 24.57 -3.66 -1.65
C GLU A 93 25.53 -4.72 -2.23
N GLU A 94 25.10 -5.42 -3.28
CA GLU A 94 25.97 -6.37 -3.98
C GLU A 94 27.06 -5.66 -4.80
N ALA A 95 26.77 -4.49 -5.38
CA ALA A 95 27.77 -3.64 -6.03
C ALA A 95 28.86 -3.20 -5.03
N ASP A 96 28.48 -2.67 -3.85
CA ASP A 96 29.42 -2.27 -2.78
C ASP A 96 30.19 -3.48 -2.24
N ARG A 97 29.57 -4.66 -2.15
CA ARG A 97 30.28 -5.89 -1.76
C ARG A 97 31.37 -6.28 -2.76
N LEU A 98 31.16 -6.05 -4.05
CA LEU A 98 32.08 -6.40 -5.14
C LEU A 98 33.17 -5.33 -5.34
N ASP A 99 32.82 -4.05 -5.20
CA ASP A 99 33.75 -2.91 -5.29
C ASP A 99 33.50 -1.92 -4.13
N PRO A 100 34.06 -2.20 -2.94
CA PRO A 100 33.77 -1.42 -1.74
C PRO A 100 34.30 0.01 -1.81
N HIS A 101 33.55 0.95 -1.24
CA HIS A 101 33.87 2.39 -1.19
C HIS A 101 33.73 3.14 -2.52
N ASP A 102 32.98 2.61 -3.49
CA ASP A 102 32.52 3.41 -4.62
C ASP A 102 31.55 4.50 -4.13
N GLU A 103 31.93 5.77 -4.33
CA GLU A 103 31.21 6.94 -3.80
C GLU A 103 29.78 7.00 -4.33
N SER A 104 29.59 6.73 -5.63
CA SER A 104 28.28 6.76 -6.27
C SER A 104 27.35 5.66 -5.76
N THR A 105 27.88 4.45 -5.54
CA THR A 105 27.13 3.33 -4.97
C THR A 105 26.67 3.64 -3.54
N LEU A 106 27.56 4.20 -2.71
CA LEU A 106 27.24 4.57 -1.33
C LEU A 106 26.19 5.69 -1.26
N GLU A 107 26.29 6.69 -2.14
CA GLU A 107 25.29 7.77 -2.24
C GLU A 107 23.90 7.23 -2.57
N PHE A 108 23.78 6.34 -3.56
CA PHE A 108 22.51 5.67 -3.87
C PHE A 108 21.97 4.85 -2.70
N LEU A 109 22.83 4.12 -1.98
CA LEU A 109 22.40 3.34 -0.81
C LEU A 109 21.83 4.23 0.29
N ASP A 110 22.40 5.41 0.52
CA ASP A 110 21.88 6.35 1.52
C ASP A 110 20.51 6.90 1.15
N TRP A 111 20.23 7.12 -0.15
CA TRP A 111 18.90 7.50 -0.63
C TRP A 111 17.89 6.35 -0.62
N ILE A 112 18.33 5.13 -0.97
CA ILE A 112 17.46 3.98 -1.15
C ILE A 112 17.00 3.40 0.18
N ARG A 113 17.90 3.26 1.17
CA ARG A 113 17.59 2.62 2.46
C ARG A 113 16.31 3.14 3.14
N PRO A 114 16.08 4.47 3.28
CA PRO A 114 14.84 4.95 3.87
C PRO A 114 13.61 4.62 3.01
N LYS A 115 13.68 4.79 1.68
CA LYS A 115 12.58 4.47 0.75
C LYS A 115 12.26 2.97 0.73
N ALA A 116 13.29 2.12 0.79
CA ALA A 116 13.17 0.67 0.90
C ALA A 116 12.52 0.23 2.22
N ALA A 117 12.92 0.85 3.34
CA ALA A 117 12.31 0.58 4.65
C ALA A 117 10.84 1.04 4.70
N LYS A 118 10.49 2.15 4.04
CA LYS A 118 9.11 2.60 3.86
C LYS A 118 8.31 1.59 3.04
N MET A 119 8.82 1.17 1.89
CA MET A 119 8.21 0.18 1.02
C MET A 119 7.92 -1.15 1.74
N ASP A 120 8.81 -1.61 2.63
CA ASP A 120 8.56 -2.82 3.46
C ASP A 120 7.41 -2.62 4.45
N ARG A 121 7.30 -1.44 5.08
CA ARG A 121 6.16 -1.11 5.97
C ARG A 121 4.85 -1.05 5.19
N ASP A 122 4.84 -0.39 4.05
CA ASP A 122 3.66 -0.23 3.20
C ASP A 122 3.20 -1.60 2.65
N ARG A 123 4.15 -2.48 2.29
CA ARG A 123 3.85 -3.86 1.89
C ARG A 123 3.19 -4.66 3.01
N LEU A 124 3.69 -4.53 4.24
CA LEU A 124 3.10 -5.23 5.39
C LEU A 124 1.68 -4.69 5.69
N ARG A 125 1.50 -3.36 5.65
CA ARG A 125 0.20 -2.72 5.79
C ARG A 125 -0.79 -3.23 4.74
N TRP A 126 -0.37 -3.23 3.47
CA TRP A 126 -1.16 -3.76 2.36
C TRP A 126 -1.58 -5.22 2.55
N GLN A 127 -0.65 -6.09 2.96
CA GLN A 127 -0.94 -7.51 3.20
C GLN A 127 -1.97 -7.71 4.31
N THR A 128 -1.85 -6.96 5.41
CA THR A 128 -2.80 -7.01 6.53
C THR A 128 -4.17 -6.53 6.08
N GLU A 129 -4.27 -5.34 5.49
CA GLU A 129 -5.53 -4.74 5.06
C GLU A 129 -6.22 -5.57 3.96
N GLN A 130 -5.47 -6.15 3.01
CA GLN A 130 -6.04 -7.08 2.02
C GLN A 130 -6.59 -8.34 2.65
N THR A 131 -5.88 -8.93 3.62
CA THR A 131 -6.33 -10.14 4.32
C THR A 131 -7.62 -9.88 5.09
N GLU A 132 -7.71 -8.76 5.80
CA GLU A 132 -8.93 -8.33 6.50
C GLU A 132 -10.09 -8.12 5.53
N TRP A 133 -9.83 -7.45 4.41
CA TRP A 133 -10.81 -7.21 3.36
C TRP A 133 -11.35 -8.50 2.73
N GLU A 134 -10.48 -9.45 2.41
CA GLU A 134 -10.85 -10.77 1.89
C GLU A 134 -11.69 -11.57 2.90
N GLN A 135 -11.37 -11.50 4.19
CA GLN A 135 -12.13 -12.17 5.25
C GLN A 135 -13.52 -11.58 5.44
N ASN A 136 -13.69 -10.28 5.23
CA ASN A 136 -14.98 -9.59 5.32
C ASN A 136 -15.92 -9.92 4.14
N GLY A 137 -15.44 -10.65 3.13
CA GLY A 137 -16.27 -11.21 2.05
C GLY A 137 -16.78 -10.20 1.03
N THR A 138 -16.31 -8.96 1.09
CA THR A 138 -16.71 -7.89 0.17
C THR A 138 -15.58 -7.67 -0.84
N LEU A 139 -15.67 -8.27 -2.02
CA LEU A 139 -14.78 -7.95 -3.13
C LEU A 139 -15.59 -7.51 -4.34
N ASN A 140 -15.23 -6.35 -4.90
CA ASN A 140 -15.76 -5.78 -6.12
C ASN A 140 -17.28 -5.59 -6.07
N GLN A 141 -17.75 -4.70 -5.19
CA GLN A 141 -19.18 -4.40 -5.03
C GLN A 141 -19.54 -2.92 -5.27
N LEU A 142 -18.81 -2.22 -6.14
CA LEU A 142 -19.11 -0.82 -6.50
C LEU A 142 -20.42 -0.67 -7.31
N GLN A 143 -21.19 -1.74 -7.52
CA GLN A 143 -22.56 -1.67 -8.03
C GLN A 143 -23.59 -1.31 -6.94
N ALA A 144 -23.22 -1.40 -5.66
CA ALA A 144 -24.09 -1.13 -4.52
C ALA A 144 -23.57 0.03 -3.67
N ALA A 145 -24.50 0.85 -3.20
CA ALA A 145 -24.20 1.88 -2.21
C ALA A 145 -23.74 1.25 -0.90
N SER A 146 -22.68 1.80 -0.31
CA SER A 146 -22.24 1.48 1.05
C SER A 146 -21.37 2.61 1.55
N GLY A 147 -21.60 3.00 2.80
CA GLY A 147 -20.82 4.05 3.43
C GLY A 147 -21.03 5.41 2.78
N THR A 148 -19.92 6.06 2.48
CA THR A 148 -19.88 7.33 1.73
C THR A 148 -20.18 7.12 0.24
N TYR A 149 -20.07 5.92 -0.30
CA TYR A 149 -20.25 5.66 -1.73
C TYR A 149 -21.72 5.36 -2.10
N ASP A 150 -22.26 6.10 -3.07
CA ASP A 150 -23.52 5.78 -3.75
C ASP A 150 -23.34 5.92 -5.28
N PRO A 151 -23.45 4.85 -6.08
CA PRO A 151 -23.25 4.91 -7.53
C PRO A 151 -24.23 5.87 -8.23
N ALA A 152 -25.39 6.15 -7.64
CA ALA A 152 -26.39 7.05 -8.22
C ALA A 152 -26.00 8.54 -8.11
N THR A 153 -25.18 8.90 -7.13
CA THR A 153 -24.78 10.30 -6.84
C THR A 153 -23.27 10.52 -6.85
N PHE A 154 -22.48 9.48 -7.13
CA PHE A 154 -21.03 9.53 -7.10
C PHE A 154 -20.45 10.54 -8.11
N TRP A 155 -21.03 10.66 -9.30
CA TRP A 155 -20.48 11.52 -10.35
C TRP A 155 -21.10 12.92 -10.37
N GLN A 156 -20.25 13.94 -10.29
CA GLN A 156 -20.65 15.33 -10.47
C GLN A 156 -21.07 15.57 -11.93
N GLN A 157 -22.29 16.08 -12.11
CA GLN A 157 -22.81 16.40 -13.44
C GLN A 157 -22.44 17.83 -13.84
N SER A 158 -21.52 17.98 -14.79
CA SER A 158 -21.17 19.27 -15.38
C SER A 158 -20.86 19.13 -16.87
N ASP A 159 -21.05 20.21 -17.64
CA ASP A 159 -20.67 20.22 -19.06
C ASP A 159 -19.16 20.05 -19.22
N TYR A 160 -18.37 20.61 -18.30
CA TYR A 160 -16.92 20.42 -18.26
C TYR A 160 -16.53 18.94 -18.11
N ALA A 161 -17.11 18.23 -17.14
CA ALA A 161 -16.84 16.80 -16.94
C ALA A 161 -17.24 15.99 -18.18
N ARG A 162 -18.42 16.27 -18.76
CA ARG A 162 -18.91 15.56 -19.95
C ARG A 162 -18.01 15.75 -21.17
N ASP A 163 -17.51 16.95 -21.38
CA ASP A 163 -16.71 17.28 -22.55
C ASP A 163 -15.27 16.76 -22.43
N ASN A 164 -14.69 16.77 -21.23
CA ASN A 164 -13.26 16.47 -21.04
C ASN A 164 -12.94 15.11 -20.42
N HIS A 165 -13.84 14.52 -19.60
CA HIS A 165 -13.54 13.34 -18.79
C HIS A 165 -14.46 12.14 -19.09
N VAL A 166 -15.74 12.38 -19.43
CA VAL A 166 -16.71 11.28 -19.60
C VAL A 166 -16.59 10.65 -20.99
N SER A 167 -15.92 9.50 -21.06
CA SER A 167 -15.80 8.67 -22.26
C SER A 167 -17.10 7.94 -22.59
N ALA A 168 -17.24 7.48 -23.84
CA ALA A 168 -18.29 6.53 -24.19
C ALA A 168 -18.13 5.20 -23.41
N PRO A 169 -19.20 4.39 -23.24
CA PRO A 169 -19.07 3.05 -22.68
C PRO A 169 -18.05 2.22 -23.47
N PHE A 170 -17.21 1.46 -22.75
CA PHE A 170 -16.20 0.59 -23.33
C PHE A 170 -16.74 -0.84 -23.50
N ASP A 171 -16.14 -1.59 -24.42
CA ASP A 171 -16.37 -3.03 -24.57
C ASP A 171 -15.12 -3.82 -24.15
N ALA A 172 -15.21 -5.15 -24.19
CA ALA A 172 -14.12 -6.03 -23.80
C ALA A 172 -12.88 -5.92 -24.70
N GLU A 173 -13.05 -5.54 -25.97
CA GLU A 173 -11.93 -5.38 -26.91
C GLU A 173 -11.15 -4.10 -26.56
N LEU A 174 -11.86 -3.00 -26.29
CA LEU A 174 -11.24 -1.75 -25.83
C LEU A 174 -10.55 -1.94 -24.48
N GLN A 175 -11.19 -2.61 -23.52
CA GLN A 175 -10.59 -2.92 -22.22
C GLN A 175 -9.27 -3.68 -22.42
N GLN A 176 -9.29 -4.81 -23.14
CA GLN A 176 -8.11 -5.62 -23.38
C GLN A 176 -7.00 -4.83 -24.08
N SER A 177 -7.37 -3.98 -25.04
CA SER A 177 -6.42 -3.13 -25.75
C SER A 177 -5.73 -2.12 -24.81
N ILE A 178 -6.46 -1.53 -23.86
CA ILE A 178 -5.90 -0.62 -22.85
C ILE A 178 -5.01 -1.39 -21.86
N GLU A 179 -5.46 -2.53 -21.35
CA GLU A 179 -4.65 -3.38 -20.45
C GLU A 179 -3.33 -3.84 -21.10
N GLN A 180 -3.35 -4.15 -22.40
CA GLN A 180 -2.13 -4.50 -23.15
C GLN A 180 -1.17 -3.31 -23.30
N GLU A 181 -1.69 -2.10 -23.53
CA GLU A 181 -0.88 -0.88 -23.64
C GLU A 181 -0.24 -0.50 -22.30
N LEU A 182 -1.01 -0.60 -21.22
CA LEU A 182 -0.54 -0.33 -19.86
C LEU A 182 0.36 -1.46 -19.33
N GLY A 183 0.13 -2.70 -19.76
CA GLY A 183 0.84 -3.89 -19.27
C GLY A 183 0.28 -4.45 -17.96
N TYR A 184 -0.93 -4.03 -17.56
CA TYR A 184 -1.58 -4.35 -16.30
C TYR A 184 -3.04 -4.71 -16.53
N ILE A 185 -3.56 -5.69 -15.78
CA ILE A 185 -5.01 -5.95 -15.71
C ILE A 185 -5.65 -4.93 -14.79
N LEU A 186 -6.74 -4.30 -15.22
CA LEU A 186 -7.44 -3.33 -14.38
C LEU A 186 -8.20 -4.04 -13.25
N PRO A 187 -8.27 -3.46 -12.03
CA PRO A 187 -9.05 -4.02 -10.93
C PRO A 187 -10.51 -4.19 -11.32
N ALA A 188 -11.16 -5.26 -10.86
CA ALA A 188 -12.56 -5.52 -11.18
C ALA A 188 -13.48 -4.41 -10.63
N SER A 189 -13.15 -3.84 -9.47
CA SER A 189 -13.81 -2.67 -8.89
C SER A 189 -13.69 -1.44 -9.78
N TYR A 190 -12.51 -1.18 -10.37
CA TYR A 190 -12.31 -0.10 -11.33
C TYR A 190 -13.22 -0.25 -12.54
N ILE A 191 -13.25 -1.45 -13.13
CA ILE A 191 -14.15 -1.79 -14.25
C ILE A 191 -15.62 -1.58 -13.86
N GLN A 192 -16.03 -1.99 -12.66
CA GLN A 192 -17.41 -1.78 -12.19
C GLN A 192 -17.78 -0.31 -12.08
N LEU A 193 -16.90 0.52 -11.51
CA LEU A 193 -17.13 1.96 -11.42
C LEU A 193 -17.24 2.56 -12.83
N MET A 194 -16.34 2.20 -13.75
CA MET A 194 -16.36 2.72 -15.12
C MET A 194 -17.59 2.29 -15.93
N ASN A 195 -18.26 1.20 -15.54
CA ASN A 195 -19.54 0.78 -16.10
C ASN A 195 -20.73 1.64 -15.61
N THR A 196 -20.59 2.36 -14.50
CA THR A 196 -21.58 3.37 -14.05
C THR A 196 -21.46 4.65 -14.87
N GLN A 197 -20.24 5.15 -15.05
CA GLN A 197 -19.85 6.23 -15.93
C GLN A 197 -18.35 6.07 -16.24
N ASN A 198 -17.97 6.13 -17.52
CA ASN A 198 -16.60 5.85 -17.93
C ASN A 198 -15.72 7.11 -17.79
N GLY A 199 -15.23 7.36 -16.58
CA GLY A 199 -14.47 8.55 -16.20
C GLY A 199 -15.35 9.72 -15.79
N GLY A 200 -14.77 10.70 -15.09
CA GLY A 200 -15.51 11.88 -14.64
C GLY A 200 -14.93 12.52 -13.39
N VAL A 201 -15.69 13.47 -12.84
CA VAL A 201 -15.38 14.16 -11.58
C VAL A 201 -16.27 13.57 -10.49
N PRO A 202 -15.73 13.01 -9.40
CA PRO A 202 -16.54 12.52 -8.30
C PRO A 202 -17.13 13.69 -7.48
N THR A 203 -18.24 13.47 -6.78
CA THR A 203 -18.84 14.45 -5.87
C THR A 203 -18.07 14.61 -4.56
N ARG A 204 -17.31 13.58 -4.18
CA ARG A 204 -16.40 13.56 -3.04
C ARG A 204 -14.98 13.36 -3.54
N THR A 205 -14.06 14.18 -3.08
CA THR A 205 -12.75 14.36 -3.71
C THR A 205 -11.60 14.24 -2.73
N MET A 206 -11.87 14.18 -1.42
CA MET A 206 -10.84 14.15 -0.38
C MET A 206 -10.59 12.71 0.08
N PHE A 207 -9.34 12.35 0.31
CA PHE A 207 -8.98 11.07 0.91
C PHE A 207 -7.94 11.31 2.03
N PRO A 208 -8.24 10.97 3.29
CA PRO A 208 -7.34 11.14 4.41
C PRO A 208 -6.15 10.19 4.33
N THR A 209 -5.02 10.64 4.86
CA THR A 209 -3.79 9.88 4.98
C THR A 209 -3.22 10.05 6.38
N GLN A 210 -2.46 9.05 6.83
CA GLN A 210 -1.70 9.10 8.08
C GLN A 210 -0.31 9.74 7.89
N GLU A 211 0.06 10.00 6.64
CA GLU A 211 1.33 10.59 6.23
C GLU A 211 1.05 11.93 5.56
N SER A 212 1.78 12.97 5.95
CA SER A 212 1.68 14.30 5.35
C SER A 212 2.17 14.30 3.90
N THR A 213 1.49 15.09 3.08
CA THR A 213 1.87 15.41 1.70
C THR A 213 2.66 16.72 1.67
N SER A 214 3.08 17.18 0.49
CA SER A 214 3.73 18.49 0.36
C SER A 214 2.82 19.68 0.73
N TRP A 215 1.50 19.48 0.70
CA TRP A 215 0.51 20.56 0.82
C TRP A 215 -0.55 20.35 1.91
N ALA A 216 -0.67 19.15 2.48
CA ALA A 216 -1.59 18.84 3.57
C ALA A 216 -0.98 17.88 4.60
N GLU A 217 -1.38 17.99 5.86
CA GLU A 217 -0.83 17.17 6.95
C GLU A 217 -1.42 15.74 6.95
N ASP A 218 -2.65 15.59 6.46
CA ASP A 218 -3.54 14.46 6.78
C ASP A 218 -4.49 14.05 5.64
N HIS A 219 -4.31 14.56 4.41
CA HIS A 219 -5.11 14.16 3.24
C HIS A 219 -4.42 14.39 1.88
N ILE A 220 -5.02 13.77 0.86
CA ILE A 220 -4.89 14.11 -0.56
C ILE A 220 -6.26 14.50 -1.12
N ALA A 221 -6.25 15.13 -2.30
CA ALA A 221 -7.45 15.47 -3.04
C ALA A 221 -7.31 15.00 -4.50
N ILE A 222 -8.41 14.56 -5.10
CA ILE A 222 -8.51 14.26 -6.53
C ILE A 222 -9.47 15.22 -7.22
N THR A 223 -9.25 15.50 -8.51
CA THR A 223 -10.16 16.32 -9.32
C THR A 223 -10.94 15.49 -10.33
N SER A 224 -10.39 14.36 -10.76
CA SER A 224 -11.07 13.47 -11.70
C SER A 224 -10.53 12.05 -11.63
N ILE A 225 -11.34 11.11 -12.07
CA ILE A 225 -10.96 9.71 -12.27
C ILE A 225 -10.97 9.46 -13.77
N LEU A 226 -9.86 8.91 -14.28
CA LEU A 226 -9.68 8.64 -15.71
C LEU A 226 -10.64 7.53 -16.16
N GLY A 227 -11.17 7.64 -17.37
CA GLY A 227 -11.98 6.58 -18.00
C GLY A 227 -11.14 5.56 -18.77
N ILE A 228 -11.68 4.37 -19.02
CA ILE A 228 -11.11 3.35 -19.90
C ILE A 228 -11.36 3.77 -21.36
N GLY A 229 -10.33 4.26 -22.04
CA GLY A 229 -10.45 4.71 -23.41
C GLY A 229 -9.28 5.54 -23.89
N ARG A 230 -9.47 6.16 -25.08
CA ARG A 230 -8.53 7.10 -25.73
C ARG A 230 -9.23 8.31 -26.34
N ASP A 231 -10.56 8.39 -26.19
CA ASP A 231 -11.41 9.40 -26.84
C ASP A 231 -11.42 10.73 -26.10
N LYS A 232 -11.02 10.74 -24.83
CA LYS A 232 -10.93 11.92 -23.97
C LYS A 232 -9.48 12.21 -23.60
N MET A 233 -9.15 13.49 -23.40
CA MET A 233 -7.83 13.92 -22.93
C MET A 233 -7.48 13.25 -21.59
N TYR A 234 -8.45 13.19 -20.68
CA TYR A 234 -8.34 12.58 -19.35
C TYR A 234 -8.94 11.16 -19.32
N SER A 235 -8.50 10.32 -20.26
CA SER A 235 -8.76 8.87 -20.24
C SER A 235 -7.43 8.12 -20.11
N LEU A 236 -7.45 6.85 -19.73
CA LEU A 236 -6.25 6.06 -19.45
C LEU A 236 -5.23 6.07 -20.60
N GLY A 237 -5.70 6.00 -21.85
CA GLY A 237 -4.88 6.14 -23.07
C GLY A 237 -5.11 7.46 -23.82
N GLY A 238 -5.56 8.51 -23.11
CA GLY A 238 -5.72 9.86 -23.62
C GLY A 238 -4.41 10.65 -23.66
N GLU A 239 -4.49 11.91 -24.13
CA GLU A 239 -3.35 12.83 -24.23
C GLU A 239 -2.65 13.07 -22.88
N PHE A 240 -3.42 13.15 -21.79
CA PHE A 240 -2.92 13.28 -20.42
C PHE A 240 -3.17 11.99 -19.62
N GLY A 241 -3.14 10.84 -20.31
CA GLY A 241 -3.37 9.53 -19.74
C GLY A 241 -2.16 8.97 -18.99
N SER A 242 -2.27 7.70 -18.58
CA SER A 242 -1.27 7.08 -17.70
C SER A 242 0.13 7.01 -18.29
N ARG A 243 0.26 6.75 -19.60
CA ARG A 243 1.58 6.69 -20.24
C ARG A 243 2.24 8.04 -20.36
N PHE A 244 1.47 9.08 -20.69
CA PHE A 244 1.99 10.45 -20.73
C PHE A 244 2.58 10.87 -19.37
N MET A 245 1.86 10.60 -18.27
CA MET A 245 2.36 10.96 -16.94
C MET A 245 3.67 10.22 -16.58
N ILE A 246 3.79 8.94 -16.95
CA ILE A 246 5.01 8.16 -16.69
C ILE A 246 6.16 8.57 -17.62
N GLU A 247 5.91 8.67 -18.93
CA GLU A 247 6.94 8.81 -19.96
C GLU A 247 7.37 10.26 -20.19
N ASP A 248 6.44 11.20 -20.16
CA ASP A 248 6.69 12.62 -20.45
C ASP A 248 6.86 13.45 -19.17
N TRP A 249 6.11 13.13 -18.11
CA TRP A 249 6.23 13.81 -16.81
C TRP A 249 7.16 13.13 -15.82
N GLY A 250 7.64 11.92 -16.13
CA GLY A 250 8.67 11.24 -15.33
C GLY A 250 8.16 10.59 -14.05
N TYR A 251 6.85 10.38 -13.90
CA TYR A 251 6.32 9.62 -12.77
C TYR A 251 6.85 8.17 -12.77
N PRO A 252 7.10 7.59 -11.59
CA PRO A 252 7.62 6.24 -11.50
C PRO A 252 6.64 5.23 -12.11
N ASP A 253 7.18 4.25 -12.84
CA ASP A 253 6.39 3.22 -13.52
C ASP A 253 5.95 2.11 -12.54
N LEU A 254 5.09 2.49 -11.59
CA LEU A 254 4.53 1.60 -10.56
C LEU A 254 3.40 0.72 -11.11
N GLY A 255 2.71 1.21 -12.13
CA GLY A 255 1.40 0.73 -12.53
C GLY A 255 0.62 1.70 -13.39
N VAL A 256 -0.61 2.02 -12.99
CA VAL A 256 -1.56 2.81 -13.79
C VAL A 256 -1.94 4.09 -13.06
N VAL A 257 -1.73 5.25 -13.68
CA VAL A 257 -2.26 6.53 -13.18
C VAL A 257 -3.76 6.57 -13.42
N ILE A 258 -4.53 6.81 -12.36
CA ILE A 258 -6.00 6.70 -12.39
C ILE A 258 -6.73 7.98 -11.99
N CYS A 259 -6.09 8.92 -11.29
CA CYS A 259 -6.69 10.21 -10.95
C CYS A 259 -5.74 11.38 -11.23
N ASP A 260 -6.34 12.50 -11.61
CA ASP A 260 -5.70 13.82 -11.54
C ASP A 260 -6.01 14.46 -10.19
N CYS A 261 -5.16 15.40 -9.77
CA CYS A 261 -5.24 16.10 -8.50
C CYS A 261 -5.32 17.63 -8.73
N PRO A 262 -5.68 18.45 -7.71
CA PRO A 262 -5.86 19.90 -7.88
C PRO A 262 -4.61 20.65 -8.36
N SER A 263 -3.43 20.06 -8.22
CA SER A 263 -2.15 20.65 -8.60
C SER A 263 -1.92 20.74 -10.11
N ALA A 264 -2.84 20.22 -10.94
CA ALA A 264 -2.71 20.14 -12.39
C ALA A 264 -1.52 19.27 -12.85
N GLY A 265 -1.43 18.06 -12.28
CA GLY A 265 -0.46 17.04 -12.67
C GLY A 265 0.88 17.07 -11.92
N HIS A 266 1.04 17.92 -10.90
CA HIS A 266 2.20 17.87 -10.00
C HIS A 266 2.07 16.79 -8.91
N ASP A 267 0.89 16.23 -8.77
CA ASP A 267 0.64 14.99 -8.04
C ASP A 267 -0.46 14.17 -8.72
N VAL A 268 -0.43 12.86 -8.51
CA VAL A 268 -1.38 11.92 -9.11
C VAL A 268 -1.71 10.79 -8.15
N VAL A 269 -2.83 10.09 -8.42
CA VAL A 269 -3.15 8.82 -7.77
C VAL A 269 -2.92 7.67 -8.75
N MET A 270 -2.22 6.63 -8.30
CA MET A 270 -1.85 5.47 -9.09
C MET A 270 -2.35 4.16 -8.45
N LEU A 271 -2.67 3.19 -9.30
CA LEU A 271 -2.71 1.79 -8.94
C LEU A 271 -1.28 1.26 -8.95
N ASP A 272 -0.78 0.80 -7.80
CA ASP A 272 0.57 0.29 -7.62
C ASP A 272 0.59 -1.24 -7.61
N TYR A 273 1.25 -1.82 -8.61
CA TYR A 273 1.33 -3.26 -8.81
C TYR A 273 2.64 -3.88 -8.29
N ARG A 274 3.55 -3.10 -7.68
CA ARG A 274 4.84 -3.63 -7.17
C ARG A 274 4.65 -4.74 -6.13
N PHE A 275 3.50 -4.77 -5.45
CA PHE A 275 3.23 -5.77 -4.42
C PHE A 275 2.54 -7.03 -4.93
N CYS A 276 1.76 -6.95 -6.00
CA CYS A 276 0.92 -8.02 -6.50
C CYS A 276 1.28 -8.52 -7.92
N GLY A 277 2.12 -7.78 -8.64
CA GLY A 277 2.47 -8.02 -10.04
C GLY A 277 1.34 -7.66 -11.02
N PRO A 278 1.58 -7.72 -12.33
CA PRO A 278 0.71 -7.11 -13.35
C PRO A 278 -0.67 -7.76 -13.54
N GLN A 279 -0.96 -8.82 -12.79
CA GLN A 279 -2.21 -9.59 -12.87
C GLN A 279 -2.92 -9.65 -11.50
N GLY A 280 -2.34 -9.07 -10.45
CA GLY A 280 -2.89 -9.09 -9.10
C GLY A 280 -3.78 -7.87 -8.82
N GLU A 281 -4.39 -7.85 -7.63
CA GLU A 281 -5.14 -6.71 -7.13
C GLU A 281 -4.16 -5.66 -6.56
N PRO A 282 -3.98 -4.49 -7.20
CA PRO A 282 -3.04 -3.46 -6.78
C PRO A 282 -3.55 -2.66 -5.58
N CYS A 283 -2.62 -2.10 -4.80
CA CYS A 283 -2.95 -1.03 -3.86
C CYS A 283 -3.12 0.31 -4.59
N VAL A 284 -3.60 1.32 -3.86
CA VAL A 284 -3.71 2.69 -4.34
C VAL A 284 -2.70 3.56 -3.60
N VAL A 285 -1.96 4.37 -4.36
CA VAL A 285 -0.96 5.30 -3.83
C VAL A 285 -1.14 6.69 -4.42
N HIS A 286 -0.75 7.70 -3.66
CA HIS A 286 -0.51 9.06 -4.16
C HIS A 286 0.99 9.22 -4.47
N VAL A 287 1.31 9.96 -5.53
CA VAL A 287 2.69 10.26 -5.90
C VAL A 287 2.84 11.76 -6.11
N ASP A 288 3.78 12.36 -5.37
CA ASP A 288 4.01 13.81 -5.32
C ASP A 288 5.31 14.19 -6.01
N GLN A 289 5.21 14.82 -7.19
CA GLN A 289 6.37 15.19 -7.99
C GLN A 289 7.19 16.32 -7.35
N GLU A 290 6.56 17.22 -6.59
CA GLU A 290 7.27 18.32 -5.91
C GLU A 290 8.10 17.81 -4.73
N SER A 291 7.75 16.63 -4.20
CA SER A 291 8.44 15.95 -3.11
C SER A 291 9.30 14.76 -3.59
N ASP A 292 10.03 14.92 -4.71
CA ASP A 292 10.89 13.86 -5.27
C ASP A 292 10.13 12.55 -5.57
N TYR A 293 8.94 12.69 -6.14
CA TYR A 293 8.03 11.56 -6.42
C TYR A 293 7.76 10.69 -5.19
N GLU A 294 7.61 11.31 -4.01
CA GLU A 294 7.31 10.59 -2.79
C GLU A 294 6.01 9.80 -2.95
N ILE A 295 6.03 8.54 -2.52
CA ILE A 295 4.92 7.60 -2.70
C ILE A 295 4.22 7.43 -1.36
N THR A 296 2.97 7.89 -1.27
CA THR A 296 2.14 7.78 -0.06
C THR A 296 1.10 6.68 -0.25
N TYR A 297 1.09 5.69 0.65
CA TYR A 297 0.11 4.60 0.60
C TYR A 297 -1.28 5.11 1.02
N LEU A 298 -2.30 4.85 0.20
CA LEU A 298 -3.67 5.30 0.46
C LEU A 298 -4.58 4.16 0.91
N ALA A 299 -4.66 3.09 0.10
CA ALA A 299 -5.66 2.04 0.28
C ALA A 299 -5.18 0.67 -0.23
N PRO A 300 -5.72 -0.44 0.31
CA PRO A 300 -5.29 -1.78 -0.06
C PRO A 300 -5.72 -2.19 -1.47
N ASN A 301 -6.79 -1.58 -1.97
CA ASN A 301 -7.32 -1.78 -3.31
C ASN A 301 -8.20 -0.58 -3.72
N PHE A 302 -8.59 -0.58 -5.00
CA PHE A 302 -9.35 0.53 -5.58
C PHE A 302 -10.75 0.69 -4.97
N GLU A 303 -11.42 -0.39 -4.56
CA GLU A 303 -12.75 -0.28 -3.95
C GLU A 303 -12.68 0.45 -2.61
N VAL A 304 -11.71 0.11 -1.76
CA VAL A 304 -11.50 0.80 -0.48
C VAL A 304 -11.22 2.29 -0.71
N PHE A 305 -10.39 2.63 -1.70
CA PHE A 305 -10.11 4.02 -2.04
C PHE A 305 -11.38 4.80 -2.40
N ILE A 306 -12.22 4.25 -3.30
CA ILE A 306 -13.45 4.91 -3.75
C ILE A 306 -14.48 5.08 -2.64
N ARG A 307 -14.59 4.08 -1.74
CA ARG A 307 -15.47 4.16 -0.56
C ARG A 307 -14.92 5.07 0.55
N GLY A 308 -13.64 5.42 0.48
CA GLY A 308 -13.00 6.35 1.41
C GLY A 308 -13.07 7.81 0.98
N LEU A 309 -13.67 8.16 -0.17
CA LEU A 309 -13.73 9.56 -0.60
C LEU A 309 -14.72 10.36 0.25
N LEU A 310 -14.27 11.48 0.80
CA LEU A 310 -15.02 12.42 1.62
C LEU A 310 -15.32 13.74 0.89
N ASP A 311 -16.35 14.44 1.34
CA ASP A 311 -16.63 15.81 0.92
C ASP A 311 -15.62 16.77 1.58
N GLU A 312 -15.30 17.88 0.92
CA GLU A 312 -14.43 18.94 1.44
C GLU A 312 -15.03 19.56 2.71
N GLU A 313 -16.35 19.77 2.74
CA GLU A 313 -17.04 20.29 3.93
C GLU A 313 -17.01 19.28 5.09
N ASP A 314 -17.27 18.00 4.83
CA ASP A 314 -17.22 16.96 5.86
C ASP A 314 -15.81 16.86 6.46
N TYR A 315 -14.77 17.01 5.63
CA TYR A 315 -13.38 16.98 6.07
C TYR A 315 -13.00 18.14 7.01
N GLU A 316 -13.40 19.39 6.70
CA GLU A 316 -13.08 20.57 7.51
C GLU A 316 -13.69 20.54 8.93
N PHE A 317 -14.74 19.74 9.16
CA PHE A 317 -15.41 19.62 10.46
C PHE A 317 -14.98 18.38 11.27
N MET A 318 -14.08 17.56 10.75
CA MET A 318 -13.56 16.36 11.39
C MET A 318 -12.20 16.66 12.04
N ASP A 319 -11.95 16.15 13.24
CA ASP A 319 -10.57 16.11 13.75
C ASP A 319 -9.77 15.01 13.00
N GLU A 320 -8.44 15.13 12.98
CA GLU A 320 -7.53 14.23 12.25
C GLU A 320 -7.81 12.74 12.55
N GLU A 321 -8.15 12.43 13.80
CA GLU A 321 -8.52 11.10 14.29
C GLU A 321 -9.88 10.64 13.71
N GLN A 322 -10.88 11.52 13.61
CA GLN A 322 -12.18 11.26 12.98
C GLN A 322 -12.08 11.13 11.46
N ALA A 323 -11.24 11.90 10.77
CA ALA A 323 -11.05 11.82 9.32
C ALA A 323 -10.40 10.49 8.92
N ILE A 324 -9.32 10.11 9.62
CA ILE A 324 -8.69 8.79 9.49
C ILE A 324 -9.71 7.69 9.84
N THR A 325 -10.50 7.86 10.91
CA THR A 325 -11.56 6.91 11.27
C THR A 325 -12.66 6.82 10.20
N ALA A 326 -13.11 7.88 9.53
CA ALA A 326 -14.17 7.74 8.53
C ALA A 326 -13.76 6.94 7.28
N VAL A 327 -12.47 6.91 6.96
CA VAL A 327 -11.93 6.22 5.77
C VAL A 327 -11.35 4.87 6.10
N PHE A 328 -10.78 4.72 7.28
CA PHE A 328 -10.25 3.45 7.75
C PHE A 328 -11.23 2.68 8.65
N ALA A 329 -12.26 3.27 9.26
CA ALA A 329 -13.20 2.55 10.14
C ALA A 329 -14.43 1.96 9.44
N GLU A 330 -14.60 2.14 8.13
CA GLU A 330 -15.52 1.28 7.39
C GLU A 330 -14.85 0.02 6.82
N ASN A 331 -13.52 -0.07 6.84
CA ASN A 331 -12.77 -1.25 6.37
C ASN A 331 -11.74 -1.84 7.35
N GLN A 332 -11.54 -1.21 8.50
CA GLN A 332 -10.91 -1.87 9.64
C GLN A 332 -12.01 -2.51 10.48
N SER A 333 -11.90 -3.82 10.69
CA SER A 333 -12.36 -4.40 11.96
C SER A 333 -11.40 -4.01 13.08
N THR A 334 -11.11 -2.72 13.24
CA THR A 334 -10.82 -2.17 14.56
C THR A 334 -12.19 -1.76 15.07
N THR A 335 -12.73 -2.57 15.97
CA THR A 335 -13.88 -2.16 16.78
C THR A 335 -13.52 -0.81 17.39
N ALA A 336 -14.00 0.30 16.81
CA ALA A 336 -13.79 1.63 17.35
C ALA A 336 -14.11 1.57 18.84
N PHE A 337 -13.14 1.94 19.68
CA PHE A 337 -13.27 1.75 21.10
C PHE A 337 -14.51 2.49 21.60
N SER A 338 -15.52 1.73 21.99
CA SER A 338 -16.74 2.21 22.61
C SER A 338 -17.04 1.30 23.79
N LYS A 339 -17.73 1.84 24.79
CA LYS A 339 -18.12 1.05 25.98
C LYS A 339 -19.05 -0.11 25.58
N GLU A 340 -19.77 0.05 24.49
CA GLU A 340 -20.64 -0.92 23.87
C GLU A 340 -19.85 -2.03 23.17
N ALA A 341 -18.79 -1.68 22.41
CA ALA A 341 -17.96 -2.65 21.70
C ALA A 341 -17.23 -3.63 22.64
N ILE A 342 -16.86 -3.18 23.83
CA ILE A 342 -16.21 -4.02 24.84
C ILE A 342 -17.18 -4.65 25.83
N ALA A 343 -18.48 -4.39 25.76
CA ALA A 343 -19.43 -4.96 26.71
C ALA A 343 -19.39 -6.51 26.64
N PRO A 344 -19.37 -7.23 27.79
CA PRO A 344 -19.68 -6.77 29.14
C PRO A 344 -18.50 -6.21 29.96
N PHE A 345 -17.30 -6.10 29.39
CA PHE A 345 -16.17 -5.45 30.04
C PHE A 345 -16.42 -3.95 30.21
N LYS A 346 -15.86 -3.37 31.28
CA LYS A 346 -16.02 -1.94 31.61
C LYS A 346 -14.67 -1.28 31.69
N PHE A 347 -14.46 -0.27 30.84
CA PHE A 347 -13.29 0.57 30.90
C PHE A 347 -13.46 1.68 31.95
N ILE A 348 -12.42 1.89 32.75
CA ILE A 348 -12.33 2.87 33.83
C ILE A 348 -11.09 3.74 33.61
N ASP A 349 -11.30 5.05 33.60
CA ASP A 349 -10.24 6.05 33.66
C ASP A 349 -10.11 6.54 35.10
N GLY A 350 -8.96 6.25 35.73
CA GLY A 350 -8.67 6.63 37.12
C GLY A 350 -8.29 8.11 37.29
N GLY A 351 -8.17 8.89 36.21
CA GLY A 351 -7.87 10.33 36.21
C GLY A 351 -6.44 10.71 36.62
N SER A 352 -5.60 9.74 36.96
CA SER A 352 -4.20 9.91 37.38
C SER A 352 -3.18 9.40 36.34
N GLY A 353 -3.63 9.09 35.12
CA GLY A 353 -2.82 8.41 34.11
C GLY A 353 -2.74 6.90 34.31
N SER A 354 -3.70 6.31 35.03
CA SER A 354 -3.90 4.86 35.18
C SER A 354 -5.28 4.49 34.66
N TYR A 355 -5.32 3.49 33.79
CA TYR A 355 -6.52 2.99 33.12
C TYR A 355 -6.70 1.53 33.47
N SER A 356 -7.96 1.10 33.65
CA SER A 356 -8.27 -0.30 33.88
C SER A 356 -9.51 -0.78 33.13
N VAL A 357 -9.56 -2.07 32.87
CA VAL A 357 -10.75 -2.77 32.40
C VAL A 357 -11.14 -3.82 33.42
N ILE A 358 -12.43 -3.85 33.76
CA ILE A 358 -12.98 -4.82 34.70
C ILE A 358 -14.12 -5.64 34.09
N LEU A 359 -14.30 -6.86 34.59
CA LEU A 359 -15.46 -7.70 34.33
C LEU A 359 -15.88 -8.39 35.64
N ASN A 360 -17.18 -8.42 35.91
CA ASN A 360 -17.71 -9.20 37.03
C ASN A 360 -17.66 -10.69 36.66
N ALA A 361 -16.95 -11.49 37.46
CA ALA A 361 -16.83 -12.92 37.24
C ALA A 361 -18.21 -13.61 37.20
N GLY A 362 -18.33 -14.66 36.41
CA GLY A 362 -19.58 -15.40 36.20
C GLY A 362 -20.69 -14.70 35.40
N SER A 363 -20.44 -13.51 34.84
CA SER A 363 -21.43 -12.80 34.02
C SER A 363 -21.29 -12.99 32.51
N TYR A 364 -20.19 -13.61 32.06
CA TYR A 364 -19.81 -13.75 30.66
C TYR A 364 -19.01 -15.03 30.47
N LEU A 365 -19.25 -15.75 29.37
CA LEU A 365 -18.56 -17.00 29.00
C LEU A 365 -18.40 -18.05 30.12
N GLN A 366 -19.33 -18.13 31.06
CA GLN A 366 -19.27 -19.12 32.15
C GLN A 366 -19.21 -20.56 31.61
N ASP A 367 -19.89 -20.81 30.49
CA ASP A 367 -19.89 -22.09 29.79
C ASP A 367 -18.50 -22.53 29.32
N VAL A 368 -17.61 -21.58 28.99
CA VAL A 368 -16.20 -21.86 28.64
C VAL A 368 -15.45 -22.37 29.88
N PHE A 369 -15.57 -21.69 31.02
CA PHE A 369 -14.89 -22.10 32.25
C PHE A 369 -15.44 -23.42 32.80
N ASP A 370 -16.74 -23.65 32.66
CA ASP A 370 -17.39 -24.90 33.05
C ASP A 370 -16.80 -26.13 32.32
N THR A 371 -16.17 -25.95 31.14
CA THR A 371 -15.53 -27.05 30.40
C THR A 371 -14.30 -27.65 31.09
N ARG A 372 -13.68 -26.91 32.01
CA ARG A 372 -12.52 -27.34 32.81
C ARG A 372 -12.80 -27.26 34.32
N ALA A 373 -14.08 -27.31 34.71
CA ALA A 373 -14.47 -27.24 36.12
C ALA A 373 -13.97 -28.44 36.96
N ASP A 374 -13.73 -29.59 36.33
CA ASP A 374 -13.13 -30.75 36.97
C ASP A 374 -11.65 -30.56 37.29
N GLU A 375 -10.98 -29.62 36.62
CA GLU A 375 -9.60 -29.22 36.90
C GLU A 375 -9.51 -28.18 38.03
N GLY A 376 -10.61 -27.50 38.37
CA GLY A 376 -10.69 -26.50 39.43
C GLY A 376 -10.99 -25.07 38.97
N PHE A 377 -11.23 -24.85 37.67
CA PHE A 377 -11.69 -23.55 37.16
C PHE A 377 -13.14 -23.27 37.59
N GLU A 378 -13.41 -22.07 38.08
CA GLU A 378 -14.72 -21.65 38.55
C GLU A 378 -15.31 -20.51 37.70
N GLY A 379 -14.51 -19.91 36.81
CA GLY A 379 -14.87 -18.69 36.06
C GLY A 379 -14.70 -17.41 36.89
N GLY A 380 -13.87 -17.49 37.96
CA GLY A 380 -13.52 -16.37 38.83
C GLY A 380 -12.57 -15.36 38.17
N GLY A 381 -12.28 -14.24 38.85
CA GLY A 381 -11.37 -13.23 38.29
C GLY A 381 -9.94 -13.75 38.02
N TYR A 382 -9.44 -14.67 38.85
CA TYR A 382 -8.14 -15.33 38.64
C TYR A 382 -8.12 -16.20 37.38
N ASP A 383 -9.19 -16.97 37.14
CA ASP A 383 -9.34 -17.79 35.93
C ASP A 383 -9.36 -16.93 34.66
N TRP A 384 -10.08 -15.81 34.73
CA TRP A 384 -10.10 -14.80 33.67
C TRP A 384 -8.73 -14.18 33.44
N ALA A 385 -7.98 -13.87 34.49
CA ALA A 385 -6.63 -13.33 34.37
C ALA A 385 -5.65 -14.34 33.74
N SER A 386 -5.76 -15.62 34.09
CA SER A 386 -4.95 -16.69 33.49
C SER A 386 -5.24 -16.84 31.99
N LEU A 387 -6.52 -16.91 31.60
CA LEU A 387 -6.93 -16.91 30.18
C LEU A 387 -6.45 -15.66 29.44
N ALA A 388 -6.61 -14.49 30.04
CA ALA A 388 -6.17 -13.21 29.48
C ALA A 388 -4.64 -13.12 29.33
N ALA A 389 -3.87 -13.72 30.24
CA ALA A 389 -2.42 -13.79 30.16
C ALA A 389 -1.97 -14.67 28.99
N VAL A 390 -2.58 -15.85 28.77
CA VAL A 390 -2.29 -16.70 27.60
C VAL A 390 -2.57 -15.94 26.30
N PHE A 391 -3.71 -15.24 26.21
CA PHE A 391 -4.02 -14.41 25.06
C PHE A 391 -2.97 -13.30 24.85
N LEU A 392 -2.59 -12.60 25.92
CA LEU A 392 -1.60 -11.53 25.87
C LEU A 392 -0.25 -12.03 25.36
N GLU A 393 0.22 -13.18 25.85
CA GLU A 393 1.51 -13.76 25.46
C GLU A 393 1.51 -14.27 24.02
N GLU A 394 0.45 -14.95 23.59
CA GLU A 394 0.40 -15.59 22.27
C GLU A 394 -0.01 -14.64 21.14
N LYS A 395 -0.91 -13.69 21.42
CA LYS A 395 -1.51 -12.82 20.39
C LYS A 395 -1.00 -11.39 20.44
N MET A 396 -0.52 -10.92 21.60
CA MET A 396 -0.07 -9.54 21.78
C MET A 396 1.25 -9.45 22.56
N PRO A 397 2.32 -10.19 22.16
CA PRO A 397 3.56 -10.28 22.94
C PRO A 397 4.23 -8.92 23.17
N HIS A 398 4.02 -7.94 22.28
CA HIS A 398 4.54 -6.57 22.41
C HIS A 398 3.92 -5.79 23.58
N LEU A 399 2.72 -6.16 24.05
CA LEU A 399 2.02 -5.51 25.17
C LEU A 399 2.32 -6.14 26.54
N THR A 400 2.99 -7.29 26.59
CA THR A 400 3.35 -7.99 27.84
C THR A 400 4.17 -7.12 28.81
N SER A 401 4.96 -6.19 28.28
CA SER A 401 5.78 -5.29 29.09
C SER A 401 4.98 -4.17 29.77
N VAL A 402 3.76 -3.87 29.31
CA VAL A 402 2.95 -2.72 29.76
C VAL A 402 1.60 -3.08 30.39
N ILE A 403 1.01 -4.22 30.03
CA ILE A 403 -0.26 -4.70 30.60
C ILE A 403 0.00 -5.47 31.91
N ARG A 404 -0.82 -5.21 32.93
CA ARG A 404 -0.75 -5.88 34.24
C ARG A 404 -2.14 -6.35 34.67
N PHE A 405 -2.21 -7.43 35.44
CA PHE A 405 -3.44 -7.99 35.99
C PHE A 405 -3.47 -7.79 37.51
N ASP A 406 -4.65 -7.50 38.06
CA ASP A 406 -4.90 -7.39 39.50
C ASP A 406 -6.29 -7.98 39.84
N PRO A 407 -6.52 -9.28 39.54
CA PRO A 407 -7.82 -9.89 39.71
C PRO A 407 -8.19 -10.09 41.19
N GLU A 408 -9.49 -10.10 41.45
CA GLU A 408 -10.11 -10.53 42.70
C GLU A 408 -11.01 -11.74 42.40
N ALA A 409 -11.40 -12.50 43.42
CA ALA A 409 -12.23 -13.71 43.24
C ALA A 409 -13.49 -13.46 42.39
N ASP A 410 -14.17 -12.31 42.57
CA ASP A 410 -15.39 -11.94 41.87
C ASP A 410 -15.18 -10.95 40.71
N MET A 411 -13.94 -10.55 40.42
CA MET A 411 -13.65 -9.50 39.44
C MET A 411 -12.36 -9.75 38.68
N PHE A 412 -12.48 -9.85 37.35
CA PHE A 412 -11.34 -9.68 36.47
C PHE A 412 -10.94 -8.21 36.42
N CYS A 413 -9.65 -7.91 36.54
CA CYS A 413 -9.11 -6.57 36.42
C CYS A 413 -7.77 -6.60 35.69
N VAL A 414 -7.65 -5.76 34.66
CA VAL A 414 -6.43 -5.50 33.91
C VAL A 414 -6.18 -3.99 33.87
N TYR A 415 -4.94 -3.55 34.00
CA TYR A 415 -4.61 -2.13 34.08
C TYR A 415 -3.25 -1.80 33.46
N THR A 416 -3.08 -0.53 33.10
CA THR A 416 -1.83 0.04 32.63
C THR A 416 -1.88 1.58 32.69
N ASN A 417 -0.72 2.22 32.53
CA ASN A 417 -0.64 3.68 32.37
C ASN A 417 -0.67 4.12 30.89
N ASP A 418 -0.72 3.17 29.96
CA ASP A 418 -0.80 3.39 28.52
C ASP A 418 -2.22 3.11 28.02
N LYS A 419 -2.96 4.19 27.72
CA LYS A 419 -4.37 4.11 27.33
C LYS A 419 -4.55 3.28 26.05
N GLU A 420 -3.69 3.51 25.06
CA GLU A 420 -3.79 2.86 23.74
C GLU A 420 -3.43 1.38 23.83
N ALA A 421 -2.44 1.02 24.65
CA ALA A 421 -2.13 -0.37 24.94
C ALA A 421 -3.32 -1.09 25.59
N LEU A 422 -4.03 -0.44 26.53
CA LEU A 422 -5.20 -1.05 27.18
C LEU A 422 -6.37 -1.23 26.21
N ILE A 423 -6.63 -0.22 25.37
CA ILE A 423 -7.67 -0.25 24.33
C ILE A 423 -7.37 -1.37 23.33
N THR A 424 -6.13 -1.44 22.82
CA THR A 424 -5.68 -2.49 21.89
C THR A 424 -5.87 -3.86 22.51
N PHE A 425 -5.41 -4.05 23.76
CA PHE A 425 -5.56 -5.30 24.49
C PHE A 425 -7.03 -5.73 24.62
N ILE A 426 -7.90 -4.84 25.13
CA ILE A 426 -9.27 -5.24 25.43
C ILE A 426 -10.10 -5.50 24.18
N LEU A 427 -9.87 -4.76 23.09
CA LEU A 427 -10.59 -4.99 21.84
C LEU A 427 -10.23 -6.36 21.25
N GLY A 428 -8.93 -6.69 21.19
CA GLY A 428 -8.49 -8.00 20.71
C GLY A 428 -8.94 -9.13 21.64
N PHE A 429 -8.85 -8.95 22.97
CA PHE A 429 -9.28 -9.97 23.92
C PHE A 429 -10.79 -10.19 23.85
N LYS A 430 -11.59 -9.13 23.73
CA LYS A 430 -13.04 -9.21 23.52
C LYS A 430 -13.39 -9.93 22.22
N GLN A 431 -12.67 -9.67 21.14
CA GLN A 431 -12.88 -10.36 19.87
C GLN A 431 -12.56 -11.85 19.98
N ALA A 432 -11.46 -12.21 20.66
CA ALA A 432 -11.12 -13.60 20.93
C ALA A 432 -12.21 -14.30 21.75
N CYS A 433 -12.78 -13.62 22.74
CA CYS A 433 -13.91 -14.12 23.53
C CYS A 433 -15.16 -14.45 22.68
N GLU A 434 -15.39 -13.74 21.57
CA GLU A 434 -16.52 -14.01 20.66
C GLU A 434 -16.26 -15.16 19.67
N GLN A 435 -15.01 -15.64 19.59
CA GLN A 435 -14.61 -16.75 18.74
C GLN A 435 -14.48 -18.02 19.57
N HIS A 436 -15.55 -18.82 19.64
CA HIS A 436 -15.63 -19.99 20.53
C HIS A 436 -14.45 -20.96 20.38
N ASP A 437 -14.07 -21.34 19.15
CA ASP A 437 -12.96 -22.27 18.93
C ASP A 437 -11.61 -21.69 19.38
N LEU A 438 -11.41 -20.39 19.17
CA LEU A 438 -10.17 -19.69 19.56
C LEU A 438 -10.09 -19.54 21.08
N ILE A 439 -11.16 -19.13 21.74
CA ILE A 439 -11.14 -18.96 23.20
C ILE A 439 -11.00 -20.30 23.92
N MET A 440 -11.59 -21.38 23.39
CA MET A 440 -11.41 -22.74 23.91
C MET A 440 -9.97 -23.22 23.73
N ASP A 441 -9.36 -22.96 22.57
CA ASP A 441 -7.94 -23.27 22.33
C ASP A 441 -7.03 -22.53 23.30
N LEU A 442 -7.18 -21.20 23.43
CA LEU A 442 -6.42 -20.40 24.38
C LEU A 442 -6.63 -20.86 25.83
N PHE A 443 -7.88 -21.12 26.20
CA PHE A 443 -8.23 -21.58 27.54
C PHE A 443 -7.64 -22.96 27.87
N SER A 444 -7.39 -23.82 26.88
CA SER A 444 -6.73 -25.12 27.11
C SER A 444 -5.31 -25.01 27.67
N ARG A 445 -4.67 -23.83 27.54
CA ARG A 445 -3.32 -23.54 28.03
C ARG A 445 -3.31 -22.64 29.28
N ALA A 446 -4.48 -22.19 29.73
CA ALA A 446 -4.60 -21.46 30.98
C ALA A 446 -4.23 -22.38 32.16
N GLU A 447 -3.43 -21.86 33.09
CA GLU A 447 -3.03 -22.56 34.32
C GLU A 447 -3.78 -21.98 35.51
N LEU A 448 -4.12 -22.83 36.49
CA LEU A 448 -4.66 -22.35 37.76
C LEU A 448 -3.54 -21.67 38.56
N ASP A 449 -3.86 -20.53 39.16
CA ASP A 449 -2.95 -19.76 40.02
C ASP A 449 -2.76 -20.43 41.40
#